data_AF-A0A2A3G5R3-F1
#
_entry.id   AF-A0A2A3G5R3-F1
#
_cell.length_a   1.000
_cell.length_b   1.000
_cell.length_c   1.000
_cell.angle_alpha   90.00
_cell.angle_beta   90.00
_cell.angle_gamma   90.00
#
_symmetry.space_group_name_H-M   'P 1'
#
loop_
_entity.id
_entity.type
_entity.pdbx_description
1 polymer ?
#
loop_
_entity_poly.entity_id
_entity_poly.type
_entity_poly.pdbx_seq_one_letter_code
_entity_poly.pdbx_strand_id
1 'polypeptide(L)' 'MNPVREVLRADDAALHHRSLSIRKEAGLPEEISALRVFDVIAWMDGKSRNLGERSDLGR' A
#
# COMPACT_ATOMS: atom_id res chain seq x y z
N MET A 1 -3.46 -22.12 5.26
CA MET A 1 -2.75 -21.14 4.40
C MET A 1 -3.40 -19.80 4.56
N ASN A 2 -2.61 -18.75 4.81
CA ASN A 2 -3.10 -17.36 4.79
C ASN A 2 -2.39 -16.66 3.63
N PRO A 3 -2.97 -16.71 2.41
CA PRO A 3 -2.27 -16.29 1.20
C PRO A 3 -1.88 -14.81 1.26
N VAL A 4 -2.68 -13.97 1.91
CA VAL A 4 -2.37 -12.55 2.12
C VAL A 4 -1.12 -12.38 2.97
N ARG A 5 -1.00 -13.13 4.07
CA ARG A 5 0.18 -13.08 4.94
C ARG A 5 1.45 -13.58 4.25
N GLU A 6 1.34 -14.57 3.38
CA GLU A 6 2.46 -15.10 2.60
C GLU A 6 2.94 -14.09 1.56
N VAL A 7 2.03 -13.45 0.83
CA VAL A 7 2.37 -12.40 -0.15
C VAL A 7 3.02 -11.20 0.54
N LEU A 8 2.54 -10.78 1.70
CA LEU A 8 3.15 -9.68 2.46
C LEU A 8 4.56 -9.99 3.00
N ARG A 9 4.92 -11.27 3.10
CA ARG A 9 6.23 -11.75 3.55
C ARG A 9 7.13 -12.25 2.43
N ALA A 10 6.61 -12.32 1.21
CA ALA A 10 7.40 -12.68 0.04
C ALA A 10 8.56 -11.70 -0.13
N ASP A 11 9.62 -12.17 -0.81
CA ASP A 11 10.81 -11.38 -1.12
C ASP A 11 11.42 -10.72 0.12
N ASP A 12 11.55 -11.48 1.21
CA ASP A 12 12.06 -10.99 2.49
C ASP A 12 11.31 -9.75 3.01
N ALA A 13 9.98 -9.76 2.87
CA ALA A 13 9.10 -8.65 3.24
C ALA A 13 9.50 -7.32 2.55
N ALA A 14 9.98 -7.37 1.29
CA ALA A 14 10.40 -6.18 0.52
C ALA A 14 9.36 -5.06 0.51
N LEU A 15 8.07 -5.39 0.42
CA LEU A 15 6.98 -4.41 0.48
C LEU A 15 6.96 -3.68 1.83
N HIS A 16 7.12 -4.41 2.93
CA HIS A 16 7.16 -3.85 4.27
C HIS A 16 8.36 -2.92 4.43
N HIS A 17 9.56 -3.35 4.01
CA HIS A 17 10.77 -2.54 4.07
C HIS A 17 10.67 -1.25 3.25
N ARG A 18 10.10 -1.34 2.03
CA ARG A 18 9.88 -0.16 1.19
C ARG A 18 8.90 0.83 1.83
N SER A 19 7.79 0.34 2.38
CA SER A 19 6.83 1.18 3.10
C SER A 19 7.45 1.86 4.33
N LEU A 20 8.36 1.19 5.05
CA LEU A 20 9.10 1.80 6.15
C LEU A 20 10.07 2.90 5.69
N SER A 21 10.76 2.71 4.56
CA SER A 21 11.63 3.75 3.97
C SER A 21 10.82 4.98 3.62
N ILE A 22 9.69 4.81 2.93
CA ILE A 22 8.80 5.91 2.56
C ILE A 22 8.25 6.61 3.80
N ARG A 23 7.84 5.86 4.84
CA ARG A 23 7.39 6.43 6.12
C ARG A 23 8.44 7.37 6.71
N LYS A 24 9.69 6.90 6.75
CA LYS A 24 10.83 7.65 7.28
C LYS A 24 11.13 8.89 6.44
N GLU A 25 11.16 8.76 5.13
CA GLU A 25 11.40 9.86 4.18
C GLU A 25 10.31 10.94 4.26
N ALA A 26 9.07 10.53 4.49
CA ALA A 26 7.94 11.45 4.67
C ALA A 26 7.87 12.06 6.08
N GLY A 27 8.78 11.72 7.00
CA GLY A 27 8.78 12.22 8.38
C GLY A 27 7.56 11.78 9.19
N LEU A 28 6.95 10.65 8.82
CA LEU A 28 5.76 10.14 9.51
C LEU A 28 6.16 9.44 10.82
N PRO A 29 5.35 9.59 11.88
CA PRO A 29 5.69 9.04 13.18
C PRO A 29 5.42 7.53 13.22
N GLU A 30 6.01 6.84 14.20
CA GLU A 30 6.05 5.37 14.21
C GLU A 30 4.69 4.71 14.44
N GLU A 31 3.72 5.44 15.01
CA GLU A 31 2.34 4.96 15.18
C GLU A 31 1.65 4.74 13.83
N ILE A 32 2.16 5.37 12.76
CA ILE A 32 1.72 5.07 11.39
C ILE A 32 2.36 3.76 10.95
N SER A 33 1.53 2.75 10.78
CA SER A 33 1.96 1.43 10.33
C SER A 33 2.43 1.46 8.86
N ALA A 34 3.39 0.59 8.53
CA ALA A 34 3.84 0.40 7.15
C ALA A 34 2.69 -0.02 6.20
N LEU A 35 1.67 -0.70 6.73
CA LEU A 35 0.48 -1.09 5.97
C LEU A 35 -0.36 0.15 5.60
N ARG A 36 -0.54 1.10 6.54
CA ARG A 36 -1.27 2.34 6.25
C ARG A 36 -0.58 3.18 5.17
N VAL A 37 0.76 3.21 5.17
CA VAL A 37 1.54 3.88 4.11
C VAL A 37 1.26 3.22 2.76
N PHE A 38 1.30 1.89 2.70
CA PHE A 38 0.95 1.15 1.49
C PHE A 38 -0.48 1.44 1.01
N ASP A 39 -1.47 1.43 1.91
CA ASP A 39 -2.88 1.68 1.56
C ASP A 39 -3.07 3.06 0.91
N VAL A 40 -2.40 4.10 1.43
CA VAL A 40 -2.47 5.46 0.86
C VAL A 40 -1.82 5.52 -0.52
N ILE A 41 -0.67 4.87 -0.71
CA ILE A 41 0.00 4.79 -2.03
C ILE A 41 -0.91 4.08 -3.03
N ALA A 42 -1.50 2.94 -2.65
CA ALA A 42 -2.41 2.19 -3.50
C ALA A 42 -3.65 3.02 -3.87
N TRP A 43 -4.20 3.77 -2.92
CA TRP A 43 -5.30 4.69 -3.17
C TRP A 43 -4.93 5.81 -4.14
N MET A 44 -3.76 6.43 -3.95
CA MET A 44 -3.27 7.50 -4.84
C MET A 44 -3.03 6.99 -6.27
N ASP A 45 -2.42 5.81 -6.42
CA ASP A 45 -2.19 5.18 -7.71
C ASP A 45 -3.51 4.80 -8.40
N GLY A 46 -4.48 4.28 -7.66
CA GLY A 46 -5.81 4.00 -8.18
C GLY A 46 -6.55 5.26 -8.66
N LYS A 47 -6.42 6.37 -7.91
CA LYS A 47 -6.95 7.68 -8.32
C LYS A 47 -6.27 8.21 -9.57
N SER A 48 -4.93 8.16 -9.66
CA SER A 48 -4.22 8.65 -10.84
C SER A 48 -4.54 7.85 -12.09
N ARG A 49 -4.83 6.56 -11.93
CA ARG A 49 -5.25 5.65 -13.01
C ARG A 49 -6.73 5.75 -13.33
N ASN A 50 -7.48 6.61 -12.64
CA ASN A 50 -8.92 6.76 -12.77
C ASN A 50 -9.67 5.41 -12.67
N LEU A 51 -9.22 4.55 -11.75
CA LEU A 51 -9.86 3.26 -11.50
C LEU A 51 -11.20 3.41 -10.76
N GLY A 52 -11.42 4.56 -10.10
CA GLY A 52 -12.69 4.89 -9.43
C GLY A 52 -13.83 5.12 -10.42
N GLU A 53 -13.65 5.96 -11.44
CA GLU A 53 -14.75 6.30 -12.37
C GLU A 53 -15.03 5.16 -13.36
N ARG A 54 -14.03 4.32 -13.69
CA ARG A 54 -14.22 3.12 -14.53
C ARG A 54 -15.08 2.05 -13.86
N SER A 55 -15.13 2.00 -12.53
CA SER A 55 -15.98 1.05 -11.79
C SER A 55 -17.45 1.48 -11.71
N ASP A 56 -17.74 2.79 -11.83
CA ASP A 56 -19.09 3.34 -11.73
C ASP A 56 -19.88 3.27 -13.06
N LEU A 57 -19.19 3.01 -14.18
CA LEU A 57 -19.79 2.87 -15.51
C LEU A 57 -20.31 1.44 -15.82
N GLY A 58 -20.26 0.53 -14.85
CA GLY A 58 -20.62 -0.87 -15.00
C GLY A 58 -21.70 -1.40 -14.04
N ARG A 59 -22.46 -0.52 -13.36
CA ARG A 59 -23.58 -0.92 -12.49
C ARG A 59 -24.92 -0.48 -13.07
#